data_AF-A0A2V7Y8Y3-F1
#
_entry.id   AF-A0A2V7Y8Y3-F1
#
_cell.length_a   1.000
_cell.length_b   1.000
_cell.length_c   1.000
_cell.angle_alpha   90.00
_cell.angle_beta   90.00
_cell.angle_gamma   90.00
#
_symmetry.space_group_name_H-M   'P 1'
#
loop_
_entity.id
_entity.type
_entity.pdbx_description
1 polymer ?
#
loop_
_entity_poly.entity_id
_entity_poly.type
_entity_poly.pdbx_seq_one_letter_code
_entity_poly.pdbx_strand_id
1 'polypeptide(L)'
;MADDYDRYVSMNLPHSRTVIQRIGRMLEFLGAFREGANGGASALQAAFAVLEKEAAPYDEDPALQAAVAAADGLAVRARAVVAALLETPLRSDRLGQHVRNLFECLGLAAEGAELSLQCGERPDSPLR
;
A
#
# COMPACT_ATOMS: atom_id res chain seq x y z
N MET A 1 20.43 -14.15 2.85
CA MET A 1 20.02 -15.57 2.71
C MET A 1 19.05 -16.02 3.79
N ALA A 2 19.38 -16.04 5.09
CA ALA A 2 18.35 -16.31 6.13
C ALA A 2 17.27 -15.21 6.14
N ASP A 3 17.71 -13.95 6.07
CA ASP A 3 16.85 -12.76 6.05
C ASP A 3 15.86 -12.72 4.86
N ASP A 4 16.33 -13.07 3.65
CA ASP A 4 15.47 -13.07 2.44
C ASP A 4 14.41 -14.18 2.47
N TYR A 5 14.74 -15.33 3.07
CA TYR A 5 13.82 -16.45 3.19
C TYR A 5 12.73 -16.14 4.23
N ASP A 6 13.14 -15.63 5.39
CA ASP A 6 12.21 -15.23 6.46
C ASP A 6 11.25 -14.15 5.95
N ARG A 7 11.77 -13.18 5.19
CA ARG A 7 10.95 -12.16 4.53
C ARG A 7 10.03 -12.77 3.47
N TYR A 8 10.53 -13.66 2.61
CA TYR A 8 9.71 -14.32 1.58
C TYR A 8 8.52 -15.09 2.16
N VAL A 9 8.70 -15.79 3.29
CA VAL A 9 7.62 -16.52 3.96
C VAL A 9 6.52 -15.58 4.50
N SER A 10 6.87 -14.32 4.80
CA SER A 10 5.91 -13.31 5.26
C SER A 10 5.21 -12.54 4.12
N MET A 11 5.66 -12.72 2.88
CA MET A 11 5.15 -12.00 1.71
C MET A 11 3.94 -12.69 1.09
N ASN A 12 3.11 -11.90 0.40
CA ASN A 12 1.98 -12.38 -0.39
C ASN A 12 1.64 -11.36 -1.48
N LEU A 13 2.32 -11.45 -2.63
CA LEU A 13 2.10 -10.53 -3.75
C LEU A 13 0.66 -10.61 -4.31
N PRO A 14 0.03 -11.80 -4.45
CA PRO A 14 -1.37 -11.89 -4.86
C PRO A 14 -2.33 -11.15 -3.92
N HIS A 15 -2.12 -11.26 -2.60
CA HIS A 15 -2.92 -10.53 -1.63
C HIS A 15 -2.64 -9.03 -1.66
N SER A 16 -1.39 -8.63 -1.86
CA SER A 16 -1.02 -7.20 -2.00
C SER A 16 -1.83 -6.51 -3.10
N ARG A 17 -2.05 -7.18 -4.24
CA ARG A 17 -2.91 -6.68 -5.34
C ARG A 17 -4.35 -6.46 -4.88
N THR A 18 -4.91 -7.38 -4.11
CA THR A 18 -6.26 -7.23 -3.55
C THR A 18 -6.34 -6.06 -2.58
N VAL A 19 -5.31 -5.86 -1.76
CA VAL A 19 -5.21 -4.73 -0.82
C VAL A 19 -5.09 -3.41 -1.58
N ILE A 20 -4.28 -3.34 -2.63
CA ILE A 20 -4.16 -2.14 -3.50
C ILE A 20 -5.54 -1.74 -4.06
N GLN A 21 -6.33 -2.69 -4.56
CA GLN A 21 -7.69 -2.41 -5.03
C GLN A 21 -8.62 -1.87 -3.91
N ARG A 22 -8.46 -2.35 -2.66
CA ARG A 22 -9.20 -1.83 -1.51
C ARG A 22 -8.77 -0.40 -1.17
N ILE A 23 -7.48 -0.09 -1.27
CA ILE A 23 -6.97 1.29 -1.14
C ILE A 23 -7.59 2.18 -2.20
N GLY A 24 -7.57 1.76 -3.48
CA GLY A 24 -8.15 2.54 -4.58
C GLY A 24 -9.62 2.90 -4.36
N ARG A 25 -10.45 1.92 -3.97
CA ARG A 25 -11.87 2.15 -3.62
C ARG A 25 -12.03 3.09 -2.42
N MET A 26 -11.14 3.00 -1.42
CA MET A 26 -11.17 3.90 -0.28
C MET A 26 -10.81 5.34 -0.68
N LEU A 27 -9.79 5.52 -1.52
CA LEU A 27 -9.40 6.82 -2.04
C LEU A 27 -10.54 7.45 -2.86
N GLU A 28 -11.20 6.67 -3.72
CA GLU A 28 -12.38 7.12 -4.46
C GLU A 28 -13.52 7.53 -3.53
N PHE A 29 -13.84 6.71 -2.53
CA PHE A 29 -14.87 7.00 -1.53
C PHE A 29 -14.58 8.31 -0.77
N LEU A 30 -13.32 8.54 -0.39
CA LEU A 30 -12.87 9.76 0.27
C LEU A 30 -12.77 10.97 -0.68
N GLY A 31 -13.05 10.79 -1.97
CA GLY A 31 -13.08 11.86 -2.97
C GLY A 31 -11.71 12.25 -3.52
N ALA A 32 -10.70 11.38 -3.42
CA ALA A 32 -9.32 11.66 -3.84
C ALA A 32 -9.19 12.05 -5.33
N PHE A 33 -10.11 11.58 -6.18
CA PHE A 33 -10.03 11.72 -7.64
C PHE A 33 -11.11 12.65 -8.24
N ARG A 34 -11.77 13.46 -7.42
CA ARG A 34 -12.81 14.40 -7.88
C ARG A 34 -12.19 15.69 -8.44
N GLU A 35 -12.80 16.26 -9.47
CA GLU A 35 -12.44 17.59 -9.99
C GLU A 35 -12.56 18.65 -8.87
N GLY A 36 -11.50 19.43 -8.66
CA GLY A 36 -11.42 20.45 -7.61
C GLY A 36 -10.74 20.01 -6.30
N ALA A 37 -10.25 18.77 -6.20
CA ALA A 37 -9.39 18.35 -5.09
C ALA A 37 -8.03 19.09 -5.16
N ASN A 38 -7.85 20.10 -4.31
CA ASN A 38 -6.68 20.99 -4.28
C ASN A 38 -5.33 20.24 -4.21
N GLY A 39 -4.36 20.70 -5.01
CA GLY A 39 -2.89 20.60 -4.79
C GLY A 39 -2.22 19.24 -4.94
N GLY A 40 -2.74 18.18 -4.31
CA GLY A 40 -2.06 16.87 -4.19
C GLY A 40 -2.77 15.70 -4.88
N ALA A 41 -4.03 15.86 -5.28
CA ALA A 41 -4.87 14.79 -5.84
C ALA A 41 -4.29 14.18 -7.13
N SER A 42 -3.70 15.00 -8.00
CA SER A 42 -3.11 14.51 -9.26
C SER A 42 -1.85 13.67 -9.03
N ALA A 43 -0.98 14.08 -8.09
CA ALA A 43 0.22 13.32 -7.74
C ALA A 43 -0.15 11.98 -7.08
N LEU A 44 -1.14 11.98 -6.19
CA LEU A 44 -1.66 10.76 -5.57
C LEU A 44 -2.26 9.81 -6.61
N GLN A 45 -3.08 10.33 -7.53
CA GLN A 45 -3.66 9.54 -8.61
C GLN A 45 -2.59 8.91 -9.50
N ALA A 46 -1.58 9.69 -9.91
CA ALA A 46 -0.48 9.21 -10.73
C ALA A 46 0.34 8.13 -10.02
N ALA A 47 0.71 8.35 -8.74
CA ALA A 47 1.44 7.38 -7.95
C ALA A 47 0.64 6.08 -7.77
N PHE A 48 -0.66 6.18 -7.52
CA PHE A 48 -1.53 5.03 -7.34
C PHE A 48 -1.70 4.22 -8.64
N ALA A 49 -1.86 4.90 -9.79
CA ALA A 49 -1.97 4.25 -11.09
C ALA A 49 -0.69 3.46 -11.44
N VAL A 50 0.49 3.98 -11.08
CA VAL A 50 1.76 3.25 -11.26
C VAL A 50 1.81 2.02 -10.36
N LEU A 51 1.47 2.15 -9.07
CA LEU A 51 1.43 1.02 -8.14
C LEU A 51 0.48 -0.08 -8.62
N GLU A 52 -0.73 0.28 -9.03
CA GLU A 52 -1.73 -0.66 -9.52
C GLU A 52 -1.24 -1.39 -10.78
N LYS A 53 -0.66 -0.65 -11.72
CA LYS A 53 -0.09 -1.22 -12.95
C LYS A 53 1.05 -2.20 -12.65
N GLU A 54 1.95 -1.85 -11.75
CA GLU A 54 3.10 -2.71 -11.39
C GLU A 54 2.68 -3.94 -10.58
N ALA A 55 1.59 -3.87 -9.79
CA ALA A 55 1.07 -5.00 -9.03
C ALA A 55 0.20 -5.95 -9.86
N ALA A 56 -0.31 -5.50 -11.02
CA ALA A 56 -1.23 -6.27 -11.86
C ALA A 56 -0.74 -7.68 -12.26
N PRO A 57 0.55 -7.92 -12.56
CA PRO A 57 1.04 -9.23 -12.99
C PRO A 57 1.09 -10.32 -11.91
N TYR A 58 1.00 -9.97 -10.62
CA TYR A 58 1.20 -10.94 -9.53
C TYR A 58 -0.13 -11.57 -9.11
N ASP A 59 -0.58 -12.56 -9.86
CA ASP A 59 -1.67 -13.47 -9.48
C ASP A 59 -1.16 -14.67 -8.66
N GLU A 60 0.10 -15.03 -8.82
CA GLU A 60 0.85 -15.98 -8.00
C GLU A 60 2.18 -15.36 -7.53
N ASP A 61 2.73 -15.84 -6.41
CA ASP A 61 4.06 -15.45 -5.99
C ASP A 61 5.12 -16.12 -6.90
N PRO A 62 6.05 -15.35 -7.49
CA PRO A 62 7.14 -15.93 -8.25
C PRO A 62 8.15 -16.61 -7.29
N ALA A 63 9.18 -17.23 -7.88
CA ALA A 63 10.26 -17.83 -7.10
C ALA A 63 10.96 -16.79 -6.19
N LEU A 64 11.46 -17.25 -5.05
CA LEU A 64 11.96 -16.43 -3.93
C LEU A 64 12.68 -15.14 -4.33
N GLN A 65 13.75 -15.22 -5.15
CA GLN A 65 14.52 -14.03 -5.51
C GLN A 65 13.71 -13.01 -6.33
N ALA A 66 12.88 -13.51 -7.26
CA ALA A 66 12.01 -12.66 -8.05
C ALA A 66 10.88 -12.06 -7.20
N ALA A 67 10.38 -12.80 -6.21
CA ALA A 67 9.36 -12.31 -5.30
C ALA A 67 9.89 -11.18 -4.42
N VAL A 68 11.05 -11.38 -3.78
CA VAL A 68 11.70 -10.34 -2.96
C VAL A 68 11.96 -9.08 -3.79
N ALA A 69 12.52 -9.23 -5.00
CA ALA A 69 12.75 -8.09 -5.89
C ALA A 69 11.45 -7.38 -6.31
N ALA A 70 10.38 -8.14 -6.58
CA ALA A 70 9.07 -7.60 -6.88
C ALA A 70 8.48 -6.82 -5.69
N ALA A 71 8.58 -7.37 -4.47
CA ALA A 71 8.11 -6.69 -3.27
C ALA A 71 8.89 -5.41 -2.98
N ASP A 72 10.21 -5.40 -3.20
CA ASP A 72 11.02 -4.18 -3.08
C ASP A 72 10.57 -3.10 -4.07
N GLY A 73 10.31 -3.49 -5.33
CA GLY A 73 9.76 -2.59 -6.34
C GLY A 73 8.40 -2.02 -5.95
N LEU A 74 7.47 -2.88 -5.53
CA LEU A 74 6.14 -2.47 -5.07
C LEU A 74 6.21 -1.61 -3.81
N ALA A 75 7.12 -1.90 -2.89
CA ALA A 75 7.31 -1.10 -1.68
C ALA A 75 7.75 0.33 -2.00
N VAL A 76 8.65 0.51 -2.99
CA VAL A 76 9.01 1.84 -3.47
C VAL A 76 7.79 2.60 -4.00
N ARG A 77 6.91 1.94 -4.76
CA ARG A 77 5.67 2.57 -5.26
C ARG A 77 4.67 2.84 -4.15
N ALA A 78 4.50 1.92 -3.21
CA ALA A 78 3.62 2.07 -2.06
C ALA A 78 4.04 3.27 -1.19
N ARG A 79 5.34 3.43 -0.93
CA ARG A 79 5.88 4.63 -0.25
C ARG A 79 5.59 5.91 -1.01
N ALA A 80 5.69 5.91 -2.34
CA ALA A 80 5.35 7.08 -3.15
C ALA A 80 3.85 7.42 -3.06
N VAL A 81 2.96 6.42 -3.03
CA VAL A 81 1.53 6.61 -2.77
C VAL A 81 1.30 7.20 -1.39
N VAL A 82 1.94 6.66 -0.35
CA VAL A 82 1.83 7.20 1.02
C VAL A 82 2.33 8.64 1.07
N ALA A 83 3.50 8.94 0.52
CA ALA A 83 4.03 10.31 0.47
C ALA A 83 3.04 11.28 -0.21
N ALA A 84 2.51 10.92 -1.38
CA ALA A 84 1.52 11.75 -2.07
C ALA A 84 0.19 11.85 -1.31
N LEU A 85 -0.24 10.79 -0.62
CA LEU A 85 -1.41 10.80 0.26
C LEU A 85 -1.20 11.77 1.43
N LEU A 86 0.01 11.83 1.99
CA LEU A 86 0.31 12.67 3.13
C LEU A 86 0.19 14.18 2.81
N GLU A 87 0.44 14.57 1.56
CA GLU A 87 0.21 15.92 1.03
C GLU A 87 -1.28 16.28 0.83
N THR A 88 -2.20 15.35 1.14
CA THR A 88 -3.64 15.56 1.11
C THR A 88 -4.24 15.47 2.52
N PRO A 89 -5.44 16.04 2.77
CA PRO A 89 -6.14 15.87 4.04
C PRO A 89 -6.79 14.48 4.22
N LEU A 90 -6.67 13.57 3.26
CA LEU A 90 -7.40 12.30 3.24
C LEU A 90 -6.83 11.32 4.27
N ARG A 91 -7.59 11.03 5.33
CA ARG A 91 -7.22 10.06 6.37
C ARG A 91 -8.44 9.29 6.83
N SER A 92 -8.27 8.01 7.12
CA SER A 92 -9.30 7.21 7.81
C SER A 92 -8.68 5.98 8.45
N ASP A 93 -9.33 5.45 9.48
CA ASP A 93 -8.89 4.24 10.17
C ASP A 93 -8.73 3.07 9.18
N ARG A 94 -9.75 2.84 8.34
CA ARG A 94 -9.73 1.79 7.32
C ARG A 94 -8.66 2.00 6.24
N LEU A 95 -8.38 3.25 5.86
CA LEU A 95 -7.29 3.55 4.92
C LEU A 95 -5.94 3.19 5.54
N GLY A 96 -5.70 3.58 6.80
CA GLY A 96 -4.50 3.21 7.54
C GLY A 96 -4.33 1.69 7.65
N GLN A 97 -5.38 0.96 7.99
CA GLN A 97 -5.36 -0.51 8.03
C GLN A 97 -4.99 -1.12 6.66
N HIS A 98 -5.54 -0.60 5.56
CA HIS A 98 -5.17 -1.10 4.24
C HIS A 98 -3.70 -0.80 3.88
N VAL A 99 -3.17 0.35 4.31
CA VAL A 99 -1.74 0.66 4.16
C VAL A 99 -0.90 -0.33 4.97
N ARG A 100 -1.24 -0.60 6.24
CA ARG A 100 -0.54 -1.61 7.04
C ARG A 100 -0.52 -2.96 6.33
N ASN A 101 -1.69 -3.46 5.95
CA ASN A 101 -1.83 -4.76 5.29
C ASN A 101 -1.01 -4.84 4.00
N LEU A 102 -0.91 -3.74 3.24
CA LEU A 102 -0.10 -3.71 2.03
C LEU A 102 1.36 -3.96 2.37
N PHE A 103 1.94 -3.24 3.32
CA PHE A 103 3.34 -3.40 3.69
C PHE A 103 3.62 -4.75 4.37
N GLU A 104 2.67 -5.30 5.14
CA GLU A 104 2.75 -6.68 5.64
C GLU A 104 2.86 -7.69 4.48
N CYS A 105 2.03 -7.56 3.43
CA CYS A 105 2.13 -8.42 2.24
C CYS A 105 3.46 -8.28 1.49
N LEU A 106 4.20 -7.19 1.70
CA LEU A 106 5.51 -6.94 1.09
C LEU A 106 6.68 -7.34 2.01
N GLY A 107 6.38 -7.98 3.15
CA GLY A 107 7.37 -8.39 4.14
C GLY A 107 7.96 -7.23 4.94
N LEU A 108 7.22 -6.13 5.09
CA LEU A 108 7.65 -4.87 5.70
C LEU A 108 6.71 -4.45 6.84
N ALA A 109 6.31 -5.40 7.68
CA ALA A 109 5.29 -5.20 8.72
C ALA A 109 5.59 -4.03 9.69
N ALA A 110 6.85 -3.88 10.11
CA ALA A 110 7.25 -2.79 11.02
C ALA A 110 7.05 -1.41 10.38
N GLU A 111 7.50 -1.25 9.13
CA GLU A 111 7.30 0.00 8.38
C GLU A 111 5.81 0.25 8.11
N GLY A 112 5.07 -0.80 7.74
CA GLY A 112 3.62 -0.73 7.54
C GLY A 112 2.89 -0.21 8.77
N ALA A 113 3.29 -0.65 9.96
CA ALA A 113 2.72 -0.21 11.22
C ALA A 113 2.99 1.27 11.52
N GLU A 114 4.14 1.81 11.12
CA GLU A 114 4.48 3.23 11.28
C GLU A 114 3.73 4.11 10.28
N LEU A 115 3.71 3.72 9.00
CA LEU A 115 3.05 4.48 7.95
C LEU A 115 1.52 4.48 8.10
N SER A 116 0.95 3.40 8.59
CA SER A 116 -0.51 3.28 8.76
C SER A 116 -1.07 4.28 9.77
N LEU A 117 -0.33 4.58 10.83
CA LEU A 117 -0.68 5.61 11.82
C LEU A 117 -0.76 6.99 11.16
N GLN A 118 0.21 7.30 10.31
CA GLN A 118 0.22 8.56 9.54
C GLN A 118 -0.95 8.65 8.55
N CYS A 119 -1.41 7.49 8.04
CA CYS A 119 -2.58 7.36 7.17
C CYS A 119 -3.93 7.36 7.93
N GLY A 120 -3.90 7.39 9.26
CA GLY A 120 -5.07 7.56 10.12
C GLY A 120 -5.57 6.30 10.82
N GLU A 121 -4.81 5.19 10.81
CA GLU A 121 -5.12 4.01 11.62
C GLU A 121 -5.26 4.39 13.10
N ARG A 122 -6.29 3.84 13.77
CA ARG A 122 -6.49 3.97 15.21
C ARG A 122 -6.26 2.60 15.85
N PRO A 123 -5.15 2.39 16.59
CA PRO A 123 -4.84 1.09 17.20
C PRO A 123 -5.91 0.55 18.14
N ASP A 124 -6.67 1.44 18.78
CA ASP A 124 -7.73 1.08 19.73
C ASP A 124 -9.10 0.95 19.07
N SER A 125 -9.16 0.99 17.73
CA SER A 125 -10.41 0.83 16.99
C SER A 125 -10.93 -0.61 17.12
N PRO A 126 -12.24 -0.79 17.38
CA PRO A 126 -12.86 -2.12 17.39
C PRO A 126 -12.97 -2.77 16.00
N LEU A 127 -12.52 -2.08 14.94
CA LEU A 127 -12.57 -2.51 13.54
C LEU A 127 -11.34 -3.32 13.09
N ARG A 128 -10.51 -3.82 14.02
CA ARG A 128 -9.36 -4.68 13.72
C ARG A 128 -9.77 -6.09 13.32
#